data_AF-A0A7W0Y4J1-F1
#
_entry.id   AF-A0A7W0Y4J1-F1
#
_cell.length_a   1.000
_cell.length_b   1.000
_cell.length_c   1.000
_cell.angle_alpha   90.00
_cell.angle_beta   90.00
_cell.angle_gamma   90.00
#
_symmetry.space_group_name_H-M   'P 1'
#
loop_
_entity.id
_entity.type
_entity.pdbx_description
1 polymer ?
#
loop_
_entity_poly.entity_id
_entity_poly.type
_entity_poly.pdbx_seq_one_letter_code
_entity_poly.pdbx_strand_id
1 'polypeptide(L)'
;ELSLLSGVSPTVATKLVAERAVQPFTSLDDAIARPSLSPGERADLEAERGPVLGLDARAATSPGEIDWFGVGSQVLLLIALLSGLLYFFFSMAHEGTVGKVSRVGVWILMIGFGASFGFTVQGRIALAIGRAQDIRGTFLSEADADQVNGEIAALVSIVIVVVGIVFWERRQRAGKASPPEAS
;
A
#
# COMPACT_ATOMS: atom_id res chain seq x y z
N GLU A 1 -12.38 -28.95 -1.27
CA GLU A 1 -12.03 -27.55 -0.96
C GLU A 1 -10.57 -27.26 -1.34
N LEU A 2 -9.56 -27.71 -0.57
CA LEU A 2 -8.14 -27.38 -0.84
C LEU A 2 -7.57 -27.93 -2.16
N SER A 3 -8.07 -29.07 -2.64
CA SER A 3 -7.64 -29.66 -3.93
C SER A 3 -8.18 -28.94 -5.17
N LEU A 4 -9.02 -27.92 -4.99
CA LEU A 4 -9.57 -27.09 -6.06
C LEU A 4 -8.78 -25.79 -6.23
N LEU A 5 -7.82 -25.51 -5.34
CA LEU A 5 -6.95 -24.35 -5.43
C LEU A 5 -5.85 -24.59 -6.47
N SER A 6 -5.61 -23.60 -7.32
CA SER A 6 -4.46 -23.60 -8.24
C SER A 6 -3.16 -23.76 -7.43
N GLY A 7 -2.23 -24.59 -7.92
CA GLY A 7 -0.97 -24.92 -7.25
C GLY A 7 -1.00 -25.97 -6.14
N VAL A 8 -2.18 -26.36 -5.62
CA VAL A 8 -2.27 -27.37 -4.55
C VAL A 8 -2.65 -28.73 -5.12
N SER A 9 -1.66 -29.62 -5.24
CA SER A 9 -1.94 -31.00 -5.67
C SER A 9 -2.86 -31.72 -4.67
N PRO A 10 -3.72 -32.67 -5.12
CA PRO A 10 -4.58 -33.44 -4.22
C PRO A 10 -3.82 -34.15 -3.09
N THR A 11 -2.57 -34.54 -3.36
CA THR A 11 -1.65 -35.16 -2.39
C THR A 11 -1.18 -34.16 -1.33
N VAL A 12 -0.88 -32.92 -1.72
CA VAL A 12 -0.51 -31.85 -0.77
C VAL A 12 -1.72 -31.43 0.07
N ALA A 13 -2.90 -31.30 -0.55
CA ALA A 13 -4.13 -30.98 0.16
C ALA A 13 -4.46 -32.02 1.24
N THR A 14 -4.29 -33.31 0.94
CA THR A 14 -4.56 -34.38 1.92
C THR A 14 -3.54 -34.40 3.06
N LYS A 15 -2.26 -34.14 2.79
CA LYS A 15 -1.22 -33.98 3.81
C LYS A 15 -1.50 -32.80 4.74
N LEU A 16 -1.83 -31.63 4.20
CA LEU A 16 -2.14 -30.43 4.98
C LEU A 16 -3.41 -30.60 5.83
N VAL A 17 -4.44 -31.28 5.31
CA VAL A 17 -5.66 -31.57 6.07
C VAL A 17 -5.38 -32.55 7.21
N ALA A 18 -4.58 -33.58 6.95
CA ALA A 18 -4.20 -34.57 7.97
C ALA A 18 -3.40 -33.92 9.11
N GLU A 19 -2.46 -33.02 8.80
CA GLU A 19 -1.69 -32.30 9.82
C GLU A 19 -2.52 -31.26 10.55
N ARG A 20 -3.39 -30.53 9.87
CA ARG A 20 -4.32 -29.58 10.51
C ARG A 20 -5.21 -30.26 11.56
N ALA A 21 -5.62 -31.50 11.30
CA ALA A 21 -6.44 -32.27 12.22
C ALA A 21 -5.71 -32.64 13.52
N VAL A 22 -4.37 -32.70 13.48
CA VAL A 22 -3.52 -32.97 14.65
C VAL A 22 -3.09 -31.67 15.33
N GLN A 23 -2.70 -30.67 14.54
CA GLN A 23 -2.28 -29.37 15.05
C GLN A 23 -2.76 -28.24 14.13
N PRO A 24 -3.51 -27.25 14.65
CA PRO A 24 -3.93 -26.11 13.83
C PRO A 24 -2.73 -25.26 13.42
N PHE A 25 -2.74 -24.78 12.18
CA PHE A 25 -1.72 -23.87 11.66
C PHE A 25 -1.83 -22.49 12.34
N THR A 26 -0.68 -21.92 12.69
CA THR A 26 -0.62 -20.58 13.30
C THR A 26 -0.25 -19.49 12.30
N SER A 27 0.43 -19.85 11.21
CA SER A 27 0.76 -18.97 10.10
C SER A 27 0.86 -19.76 8.79
N LEU A 28 0.95 -19.04 7.67
CA LEU A 28 1.19 -19.65 6.36
C LEU A 28 2.59 -20.27 6.28
N ASP A 29 3.61 -19.60 6.83
CA ASP A 29 4.97 -20.13 6.91
C ASP A 29 5.03 -21.43 7.73
N ASP A 30 4.25 -21.51 8.82
CA ASP A 30 4.13 -22.72 9.63
C ASP A 30 3.50 -23.87 8.85
N ALA A 31 2.57 -23.61 7.93
CA ALA A 31 1.98 -24.63 7.07
C ALA A 31 2.96 -25.13 6.00
N ILE A 32 3.78 -24.24 5.42
CA ILE A 32 4.76 -24.58 4.37
C ILE A 32 6.00 -25.28 4.97
N ALA A 33 6.39 -24.92 6.18
CA ALA A 33 7.54 -25.49 6.88
C ALA A 33 7.28 -26.90 7.44
N ARG A 34 6.08 -27.46 7.28
CA ARG A 34 5.74 -28.76 7.86
C ARG A 34 6.56 -29.90 7.28
N PRO A 35 6.92 -30.90 8.12
CA PRO A 35 7.72 -32.04 7.69
C PRO A 35 6.97 -32.96 6.71
N SER A 36 5.64 -32.89 6.62
CA SER A 36 4.85 -33.66 5.64
C SER A 36 5.10 -33.26 4.18
N LEU A 37 5.50 -32.02 3.93
CA LEU A 37 5.83 -31.53 2.60
C LEU A 37 7.28 -31.83 2.25
N SER A 38 7.49 -32.44 1.08
CA SER A 38 8.82 -32.62 0.52
C SER A 38 9.39 -31.28 0.02
N PRO A 39 10.72 -31.15 -0.10
CA PRO A 39 11.34 -29.93 -0.62
C PRO A 39 10.83 -29.52 -2.01
N GLY A 40 10.47 -30.48 -2.87
CA GLY A 40 9.87 -30.20 -4.18
C GLY A 40 8.44 -29.66 -4.08
N GLU A 41 7.60 -30.27 -3.25
CA GLU A 41 6.23 -29.78 -3.02
C GLU A 41 6.22 -28.38 -2.39
N ARG A 42 7.22 -28.04 -1.56
CA ARG A 42 7.37 -26.67 -1.03
C ARG A 42 7.74 -25.67 -2.13
N ALA A 43 8.69 -26.03 -2.99
CA ALA A 43 9.11 -25.18 -4.10
C ALA A 43 7.97 -24.94 -5.11
N ASP A 44 7.15 -25.97 -5.38
CA ASP A 44 5.99 -25.85 -6.27
C ASP A 44 4.90 -24.92 -5.69
N LEU A 45 4.65 -25.01 -4.38
CA LEU A 45 3.71 -24.09 -3.70
C LEU A 45 4.23 -22.65 -3.64
N GLU A 46 5.54 -22.47 -3.43
CA GLU A 46 6.18 -21.15 -3.44
C GLU A 46 6.17 -20.52 -4.84
N ALA A 47 6.37 -21.33 -5.89
CA ALA A 47 6.32 -20.89 -7.28
C ALA A 47 4.91 -20.44 -7.69
N GLU A 48 3.87 -21.18 -7.32
CA GLU A 48 2.48 -20.80 -7.66
C GLU A 48 1.97 -19.61 -6.85
N ARG A 49 2.38 -19.48 -5.57
CA ARG A 49 1.95 -18.36 -4.71
C ARG A 49 2.36 -17.00 -5.30
N GLY A 50 3.53 -16.94 -5.93
CA GLY A 50 4.13 -15.70 -6.42
C GLY A 50 4.51 -14.72 -5.30
N PRO A 51 5.26 -13.66 -5.63
CA PRO A 51 5.68 -12.64 -4.67
C PRO A 51 4.48 -11.78 -4.23
N VAL A 52 4.06 -11.86 -2.96
CA VAL A 52 2.97 -11.01 -2.44
C VAL A 52 3.55 -9.68 -1.94
N LEU A 53 3.33 -8.62 -2.72
CA LEU A 53 3.81 -7.27 -2.41
C LEU A 53 3.29 -6.81 -1.03
N GLY A 54 4.22 -6.57 -0.09
CA GLY A 54 3.91 -6.07 1.26
C GLY A 54 3.67 -7.12 2.35
N LEU A 55 3.58 -8.41 2.01
CA LEU A 55 3.52 -9.51 2.99
C LEU A 55 4.84 -10.28 3.06
N ASP A 56 5.47 -10.51 1.91
CA ASP A 56 6.75 -11.20 1.81
C ASP A 56 7.89 -10.18 1.72
N ALA A 57 8.76 -10.11 2.74
CA ALA A 57 9.95 -9.25 2.69
C ALA A 57 10.90 -9.58 1.52
N ARG A 58 10.76 -10.79 0.96
CA ARG A 58 11.53 -11.33 -0.17
C ARG A 58 10.93 -10.99 -1.54
N ALA A 59 9.66 -10.57 -1.58
CA ALA A 59 8.96 -10.24 -2.82
C ALA A 59 9.46 -8.94 -3.46
N ALA A 60 10.09 -8.06 -2.69
CA ALA A 60 10.63 -6.80 -3.17
C ALA A 60 12.07 -6.90 -3.70
N THR A 61 12.79 -7.99 -3.43
CA THR A 61 14.22 -8.14 -3.78
C THR A 61 14.55 -9.51 -4.32
N SER A 62 15.18 -9.54 -5.50
CA SER A 62 15.86 -10.74 -5.99
C SER A 62 16.96 -11.17 -5.00
N PRO A 63 17.23 -12.48 -4.81
CA PRO A 63 18.29 -12.94 -3.92
C PRO A 63 19.66 -12.29 -4.27
N GLY A 64 20.17 -11.43 -3.38
CA GLY A 64 21.45 -10.74 -3.55
C GLY A 64 21.36 -9.29 -4.03
N GLU A 65 20.17 -8.76 -4.29
CA GLU A 65 19.95 -7.36 -4.69
C GLU A 65 19.58 -6.49 -3.48
N ILE A 66 20.27 -5.35 -3.32
CA ILE A 66 19.97 -4.37 -2.27
C ILE A 66 18.86 -3.45 -2.77
N ASP A 67 17.67 -3.54 -2.18
CA ASP A 67 16.59 -2.58 -2.44
C ASP A 67 16.84 -1.26 -1.71
N TRP A 68 17.51 -0.35 -2.42
CA TRP A 68 17.79 1.00 -1.95
C TRP A 68 16.52 1.81 -1.66
N PHE A 69 15.42 1.54 -2.37
CA PHE A 69 14.16 2.24 -2.19
C PHE A 69 13.46 1.78 -0.90
N GLY A 70 13.41 0.47 -0.67
CA GLY A 70 12.94 -0.13 0.58
C GLY A 70 13.72 0.37 1.78
N VAL A 71 15.05 0.35 1.71
CA VAL A 71 15.93 0.91 2.76
C VAL A 71 15.62 2.39 3.00
N GLY A 72 15.48 3.20 1.94
CA GLY A 72 15.13 4.60 2.04
C GLY A 72 13.77 4.83 2.72
N SER A 73 12.76 4.01 2.38
CA SER A 73 11.42 4.09 2.96
C SER A 73 11.41 3.77 4.47
N GLN A 74 12.16 2.75 4.91
CA GLN A 74 12.29 2.39 6.33
C GLN A 74 13.08 3.44 7.12
N VAL A 75 14.14 4.02 6.53
CA VAL A 75 14.87 5.13 7.15
C VAL A 75 13.97 6.36 7.29
N LEU A 76 13.17 6.68 6.27
CA LEU A 76 12.23 7.79 6.31
C LEU A 76 11.15 7.57 7.37
N LEU A 77 10.60 6.35 7.47
CA LEU A 77 9.66 5.96 8.53
C LEU A 77 10.29 6.07 9.93
N LEU A 78 11.54 5.63 10.09
CA LEU A 78 12.27 5.74 11.35
C LEU A 78 12.47 7.21 11.75
N ILE A 79 12.88 8.06 10.81
CA ILE A 79 13.06 9.50 11.04
C ILE A 79 11.70 10.16 11.36
N ALA A 80 10.64 9.79 10.65
CA ALA A 80 9.29 10.31 10.92
C ALA A 80 8.79 9.89 12.32
N LEU A 81 9.03 8.63 12.72
CA LEU A 81 8.71 8.12 14.05
C LEU A 81 9.51 8.85 15.14
N LEU A 82 10.82 8.99 14.98
CA LEU A 82 11.68 9.71 15.92
C LEU A 82 11.26 11.18 16.02
N SER A 83 10.99 11.85 14.90
CA SER A 83 10.44 13.21 14.87
C SER A 83 9.09 13.30 15.61
N GLY A 84 8.23 12.30 15.46
CA GLY A 84 6.96 12.19 16.18
C GLY A 84 7.14 12.05 17.69
N LEU A 85 8.05 11.17 18.11
CA LEU A 85 8.40 11.00 19.52
C LEU A 85 9.01 12.29 20.09
N LEU A 86 9.96 12.91 19.39
CA LEU A 86 10.54 14.19 19.81
C LEU A 86 9.47 15.28 19.94
N TYR A 87 8.52 15.39 19.01
CA TYR A 87 7.41 16.33 19.12
C TYR A 87 6.55 16.09 20.37
N PHE A 88 6.16 14.84 20.64
CA PHE A 88 5.34 14.50 21.82
C PHE A 88 6.10 14.69 23.13
N PHE A 89 7.40 14.35 23.17
CA PHE A 89 8.24 14.47 24.38
C PHE A 89 8.67 15.92 24.65
N PHE A 90 8.89 16.72 23.60
CA PHE A 90 9.29 18.13 23.69
C PHE A 90 8.14 19.10 23.40
N SER A 91 6.94 18.84 23.93
CA SER A 91 5.84 19.82 23.98
C SER A 91 6.16 21.09 24.82
N MET A 92 7.43 21.38 25.12
CA MET A 92 7.89 22.64 25.71
C MET A 92 8.22 23.65 24.61
N ALA A 93 7.69 24.86 24.76
CA ALA A 93 7.96 25.98 23.87
C ALA A 93 9.46 26.33 23.89
N HIS A 94 10.13 26.17 22.75
CA HIS A 94 11.52 26.60 22.58
C HIS A 94 11.59 27.70 21.52
N GLU A 95 11.87 28.93 21.95
CA GLU A 95 12.13 30.09 21.10
C GLU A 95 13.57 30.00 20.54
N GLY A 96 13.73 29.96 19.21
CA GLY A 96 15.05 29.97 18.54
C GLY A 96 15.12 29.19 17.21
N THR A 97 16.34 29.01 16.67
CA THR A 97 16.64 28.27 15.42
C THR A 97 16.14 26.82 15.47
N VAL A 98 16.13 26.22 16.66
CA VAL A 98 15.56 24.90 16.96
C VAL A 98 14.03 24.88 16.76
N GLY A 99 13.34 26.00 17.02
CA GLY A 99 11.90 26.14 16.78
C GLY A 99 11.52 26.10 15.29
N LYS A 100 12.43 26.50 14.38
CA LYS A 100 12.21 26.37 12.92
C LYS A 100 12.28 24.92 12.46
N VAL A 101 13.22 24.14 13.00
CA VAL A 101 13.35 22.69 12.72
C VAL A 101 12.16 21.93 13.32
N SER A 102 11.75 22.29 14.54
CA SER A 102 10.54 21.74 15.18
C SER A 102 9.28 21.97 14.34
N ARG A 103 9.13 23.17 13.73
CA ARG A 103 8.00 23.47 12.84
C ARG A 103 7.94 22.55 11.61
N VAL A 104 9.09 22.19 11.04
CA VAL A 104 9.13 21.21 9.93
C VAL A 104 8.64 19.84 10.39
N GLY A 105 9.04 19.39 11.59
CA GLY A 105 8.52 18.16 12.20
C GLY A 105 7.01 18.17 12.41
N VAL A 106 6.43 19.31 12.83
CA VAL A 106 4.97 19.49 12.95
C VAL A 106 4.27 19.36 11.60
N TRP A 107 4.82 19.95 10.54
CA TRP A 107 4.26 19.83 9.19
C TRP A 107 4.29 18.39 8.68
N ILE A 108 5.41 17.69 8.88
CA ILE A 108 5.54 16.27 8.52
C ILE A 108 4.53 15.42 9.30
N LEU A 109 4.36 15.67 10.61
CA LEU A 109 3.36 14.99 11.42
C LEU A 109 1.93 15.24 10.94
N MET A 110 1.57 16.50 10.65
CA MET A 110 0.23 16.85 10.17
C MET A 110 -0.08 16.20 8.82
N ILE A 111 0.87 16.21 7.89
CA ILE A 111 0.71 15.56 6.58
C ILE A 111 0.64 14.04 6.75
N GLY A 112 1.52 13.44 7.56
CA GLY A 112 1.55 12.00 7.80
C GLY A 112 0.28 11.47 8.48
N PHE A 113 -0.19 12.15 9.52
CA PHE A 113 -1.45 11.79 10.18
C PHE A 113 -2.65 12.02 9.26
N GLY A 114 -2.68 13.11 8.49
CA GLY A 114 -3.76 13.38 7.52
C GLY A 114 -3.81 12.33 6.41
N ALA A 115 -2.66 11.94 5.87
CA ALA A 115 -2.56 10.90 4.85
C ALA A 115 -2.98 9.52 5.39
N SER A 116 -2.55 9.16 6.61
CA SER A 116 -2.93 7.89 7.24
C SER A 116 -4.42 7.82 7.55
N PHE A 117 -4.99 8.89 8.11
CA PHE A 117 -6.44 8.99 8.34
C PHE A 117 -7.21 8.89 7.01
N GLY A 118 -6.78 9.62 5.98
CA GLY A 118 -7.35 9.54 4.63
C GLY A 118 -7.27 8.13 4.02
N PHE A 119 -6.18 7.41 4.22
CA PHE A 119 -6.00 6.04 3.74
C PHE A 119 -7.00 5.06 4.36
N THR A 120 -7.26 5.18 5.68
CA THR A 120 -8.26 4.32 6.33
C THR A 120 -9.68 4.61 5.85
N VAL A 121 -10.00 5.89 5.59
CA VAL A 121 -11.29 6.31 5.03
C VAL A 121 -11.44 5.78 3.60
N GLN A 122 -10.38 5.87 2.80
CA GLN A 122 -10.35 5.30 1.45
C GLN A 122 -10.63 3.79 1.49
N GLY A 123 -10.01 3.04 2.41
CA GLY A 123 -10.26 1.60 2.53
C GLY A 123 -11.74 1.27 2.82
N ARG A 124 -12.39 2.05 3.69
CA ARG A 124 -13.83 1.89 3.97
C ARG A 124 -14.71 2.26 2.77
N ILE A 125 -14.37 3.33 2.07
CA ILE A 125 -15.09 3.76 0.86
C ILE A 125 -14.90 2.74 -0.27
N ALA A 126 -13.69 2.22 -0.47
CA ALA A 126 -13.38 1.22 -1.47
C ALA A 126 -14.20 -0.06 -1.25
N LEU A 127 -14.31 -0.52 0.00
CA LEU A 127 -15.18 -1.66 0.33
C LEU A 127 -16.65 -1.36 0.05
N ALA A 128 -17.14 -0.17 0.43
CA ALA A 128 -18.52 0.24 0.16
C ALA A 128 -18.82 0.31 -1.35
N ILE A 129 -17.87 0.81 -2.15
CA ILE A 129 -17.95 0.83 -3.62
C ILE A 129 -17.96 -0.60 -4.16
N GLY A 130 -17.05 -1.46 -3.70
CA GLY A 130 -17.00 -2.87 -4.10
C GLY A 130 -18.33 -3.58 -3.82
N ARG A 131 -18.92 -3.34 -2.63
CA ARG A 131 -20.26 -3.86 -2.30
C ARG A 131 -21.37 -3.26 -3.16
N ALA A 132 -21.28 -2.00 -3.53
CA ALA A 132 -22.26 -1.38 -4.43
C ALA A 132 -22.16 -1.94 -5.86
N GLN A 133 -20.94 -2.26 -6.32
CA GLN A 133 -20.69 -2.91 -7.60
C GLN A 133 -21.15 -4.37 -7.59
N ASP A 134 -20.95 -5.10 -6.47
CA ASP A 134 -21.51 -6.45 -6.21
C ASP A 134 -23.01 -6.47 -6.51
N ILE A 135 -23.74 -5.53 -5.90
CA ILE A 135 -25.19 -5.45 -6.00
C ILE A 135 -25.63 -5.01 -7.41
N ARG A 136 -24.85 -4.15 -8.09
CA ARG A 136 -25.18 -3.68 -9.44
C ARG A 136 -24.77 -4.66 -10.54
N GLY A 137 -23.97 -5.69 -10.24
CA GLY A 137 -23.47 -6.64 -11.24
C GLY A 137 -22.53 -6.01 -12.27
N THR A 138 -21.88 -4.89 -11.95
CA THR A 138 -21.05 -4.12 -12.89
C THR A 138 -19.56 -4.49 -12.81
N PHE A 139 -19.25 -5.77 -12.62
CA PHE A 139 -17.88 -6.25 -12.75
C PHE A 139 -17.50 -6.26 -14.22
N LEU A 140 -16.36 -5.67 -14.55
CA LEU A 140 -15.74 -5.88 -15.85
C LEU A 140 -15.42 -7.38 -15.97
N SER A 141 -15.83 -8.02 -17.07
CA SER A 141 -15.42 -9.39 -17.36
C SER A 141 -13.89 -9.43 -17.45
N GLU A 142 -13.25 -10.50 -16.95
CA GLU A 142 -11.78 -10.65 -16.96
C GLU A 142 -11.18 -10.41 -18.37
N ALA A 143 -11.93 -10.71 -19.42
CA ALA A 143 -11.56 -10.47 -20.82
C ALA A 143 -11.44 -8.97 -21.22
N ASP A 144 -12.11 -8.07 -20.50
CA ASP A 144 -12.04 -6.62 -20.75
C ASP A 144 -10.95 -5.94 -19.91
N ALA A 145 -10.56 -6.54 -18.77
CA ALA A 145 -9.53 -6.02 -17.87
C ALA A 145 -8.12 -6.12 -18.48
N ASP A 146 -7.83 -7.19 -19.21
CA ASP A 146 -6.54 -7.40 -19.89
C ASP A 146 -6.27 -6.41 -21.04
N GLN A 147 -7.31 -5.75 -21.56
CA GLN A 147 -7.16 -4.72 -22.59
C GLN A 147 -6.79 -3.35 -22.00
N VAL A 148 -6.98 -3.15 -20.69
CA VAL A 148 -6.68 -1.88 -20.03
C VAL A 148 -5.28 -1.93 -19.46
N ASN A 149 -4.33 -1.28 -20.15
CA ASN A 149 -2.99 -1.10 -19.61
C ASN A 149 -3.04 -0.16 -18.38
N GLY A 150 -3.00 -0.76 -17.19
CA GLY A 150 -3.12 -0.05 -15.90
C GLY A 150 -2.03 1.00 -15.68
N GLU A 151 -0.82 0.78 -16.20
CA GLU A 151 0.28 1.74 -16.10
C GLU A 151 0.00 3.01 -16.90
N ILE A 152 -0.49 2.84 -18.14
CA ILE A 152 -0.87 3.96 -19.00
C ILE A 152 -2.08 4.70 -18.42
N ALA A 153 -3.08 3.99 -17.92
CA ALA A 153 -4.27 4.60 -17.31
C ALA A 153 -3.90 5.44 -16.08
N ALA A 154 -2.96 4.98 -15.25
CA ALA A 154 -2.47 5.72 -14.09
C ALA A 154 -1.72 7.00 -14.51
N LEU A 155 -0.81 6.90 -15.48
CA LEU A 155 -0.07 8.06 -16.00
C LEU A 155 -1.02 9.11 -16.61
N VAL A 156 -1.98 8.68 -17.42
CA VAL A 156 -2.98 9.57 -18.03
C VAL A 156 -3.82 10.26 -16.95
N SER A 157 -4.23 9.52 -15.90
CA SER A 157 -5.00 10.09 -14.78
C SER A 157 -4.20 11.16 -14.02
N ILE A 158 -2.92 10.91 -13.73
CA ILE A 158 -2.03 11.89 -13.09
C ILE A 158 -1.92 13.15 -13.96
N VAL A 159 -1.69 13.00 -15.27
CA VAL A 159 -1.57 14.14 -16.19
C VAL A 159 -2.86 14.95 -16.21
N ILE A 160 -4.02 14.31 -16.32
CA ILE A 160 -5.33 15.00 -16.33
C ILE A 160 -5.55 15.77 -15.03
N VAL A 161 -5.26 15.17 -13.88
CA VAL A 161 -5.43 15.83 -12.57
C VAL A 161 -4.49 17.02 -12.44
N VAL A 162 -3.22 16.88 -12.80
CA VAL A 162 -2.24 17.98 -12.75
C VAL A 162 -2.65 19.11 -13.68
N VAL A 163 -3.03 18.80 -14.93
CA VAL A 163 -3.52 19.81 -15.89
C VAL A 163 -4.78 20.50 -15.38
N GLY A 164 -5.72 19.74 -14.81
CA GLY A 164 -6.94 20.27 -14.21
C GLY A 164 -6.66 21.24 -13.07
N ILE A 165 -5.74 20.89 -12.17
CA ILE A 165 -5.32 21.76 -11.05
C ILE A 165 -4.64 23.02 -11.58
N VAL A 166 -3.69 22.90 -12.52
CA VAL A 166 -2.97 24.04 -13.09
C VAL A 166 -3.93 24.97 -13.83
N PHE A 167 -4.86 24.44 -14.60
CA PHE A 167 -5.88 25.23 -15.29
C PHE A 167 -6.82 25.94 -14.31
N TRP A 168 -7.29 25.22 -13.28
CA TRP A 168 -8.10 25.80 -12.20
C TRP A 168 -7.35 26.93 -11.49
N GLU A 169 -6.08 26.72 -11.15
CA GLU A 169 -5.25 27.73 -10.48
C GLU A 169 -5.05 28.98 -11.34
N ARG A 170 -4.76 28.79 -12.63
CA ARG A 170 -4.64 29.89 -13.59
C ARG A 170 -5.92 30.72 -13.68
N ARG A 171 -7.09 30.06 -13.68
CA ARG A 171 -8.39 30.74 -13.70
C ARG A 171 -8.65 31.52 -12.40
N GLN A 172 -8.29 30.96 -11.25
CA GLN A 172 -8.42 31.66 -9.96
C GLN A 172 -7.52 32.89 -9.87
N ARG A 173 -6.29 32.81 -10.39
CA ARG A 173 -5.36 33.96 -10.42
C ARG A 173 -5.86 35.06 -11.38
N ALA A 174 -6.42 34.69 -12.53
CA ALA A 174 -7.01 35.64 -13.48
C ALA A 174 -8.24 36.38 -12.90
N GLY A 175 -9.05 35.72 -12.08
CA GLY A 175 -10.21 36.35 -11.42
C GLY A 175 -9.87 37.30 -10.27
N LYS A 176 -8.65 37.23 -9.71
CA LYS A 176 -8.19 38.12 -8.63
C LYS A 176 -7.45 39.36 -9.14
N ALA A 177 -7.18 39.46 -10.45
CA ALA A 177 -6.43 40.54 -11.07
C ALA A 177 -7.32 41.69 -11.60
N SER A 178 -8.40 42.04 -10.90
CA SER A 178 -9.14 43.28 -11.17
C SER A 178 -8.46 44.42 -10.41
N PRO A 179 -8.00 45.49 -11.07
CA PRO A 179 -7.26 46.58 -10.42
C PRO A 179 -8.15 47.35 -9.43
N PRO A 180 -7.57 47.92 -8.36
CA PRO A 180 -8.31 48.83 -7.48
C PRO A 180 -8.79 50.02 -8.31
N GLU A 181 -10.10 50.31 -8.26
CA GLU A 181 -10.67 51.53 -8.81
C GLU A 181 -9.89 52.74 -8.27
N ALA A 182 -9.26 53.45 -9.18
CA ALA A 182 -8.66 54.75 -8.93
C ALA A 182 -9.73 55.82 -9.09
N SER A 183 -10.15 56.41 -7.96
CA SER A 183 -10.44 57.84 -7.74
C SER A 183 -11.38 58.03 -6.56
#